data_AF-A0A8T1LMW9-F1
#
_entry.id   AF-A0A8T1LMW9-F1
#
_cell.length_a   1.000
_cell.length_b   1.000
_cell.length_c   1.000
_cell.angle_alpha   90.00
_cell.angle_beta   90.00
_cell.angle_gamma   90.00
#
_symmetry.space_group_name_H-M   'P 1'
#
loop_
_entity.id
_entity.type
_entity.pdbx_description
1 polymer ?
#
loop_
_entity_poly.entity_id
_entity_poly.type
_entity_poly.pdbx_seq_one_letter_code
_entity_poly.pdbx_strand_id
1 'polypeptide(L)' 'MDREEIYDRSSMTDNDGVTLTITERSMCFMERAAKASMQYLTPTWVAKMELHARNWVNAEEDMKDMCYGE' A
#
# COMPACT_ATOMS: atom_id res chain seq x y z
N MET A 1 6.58 3.15 -10.60
CA MET A 1 7.90 2.65 -10.17
C MET A 1 8.12 1.35 -10.90
N ASP A 2 9.19 1.24 -11.67
CA ASP A 2 9.45 0.02 -12.44
C ASP A 2 9.94 -1.09 -11.50
N ARG A 3 9.66 -2.35 -11.83
CA ARG A 3 10.04 -3.50 -11.00
C ARG A 3 11.56 -3.54 -10.80
N GLU A 4 12.30 -3.25 -11.86
CA GLU A 4 13.77 -3.22 -11.85
C GLU A 4 14.33 -2.13 -10.91
N GLU A 5 13.63 -1.01 -10.76
CA GLU A 5 14.01 0.09 -9.86
C GLU A 5 13.87 -0.28 -8.36
N ILE A 6 12.99 -1.23 -8.06
CA ILE A 6 12.86 -1.82 -6.72
C ILE A 6 13.99 -2.82 -6.48
N TYR A 7 14.38 -3.62 -7.48
CA TYR A 7 15.41 -4.66 -7.34
C TYR A 7 16.86 -4.17 -7.49
N ASP A 8 17.08 -2.96 -7.97
CA ASP A 8 18.42 -2.40 -8.10
C ASP A 8 19.09 -2.17 -6.73
N ARG A 9 20.12 -2.98 -6.47
CA ARG A 9 20.98 -2.94 -5.27
C ARG A 9 22.39 -2.43 -5.57
N SER A 10 22.66 -2.08 -6.83
CA SER A 10 24.02 -1.88 -7.35
C SER A 10 24.67 -0.58 -6.88
N SER A 11 23.89 0.49 -6.69
CA SER A 11 24.37 1.70 -6.02
C SER A 11 23.25 2.37 -5.23
N MET A 12 23.12 2.01 -3.96
CA MET A 12 22.44 2.89 -3.02
C MET A 12 23.52 3.64 -2.26
N THR A 13 23.83 4.83 -2.75
CA THR A 13 24.46 5.86 -1.93
C THR A 13 23.37 6.60 -1.18
N ASP A 14 23.67 7.11 0.01
CA ASP A 14 22.80 8.08 0.66
C ASP A 14 22.82 9.42 -0.07
N ASN A 15 22.08 10.40 0.46
CA ASN A 15 22.01 11.75 -0.11
C ASN A 15 23.36 12.48 -0.10
N ASP A 16 24.32 12.03 0.72
CA ASP A 16 25.66 12.59 0.84
C ASP A 16 26.68 11.83 -0.05
N GLY A 17 26.21 10.88 -0.86
CA GLY A 17 27.05 10.09 -1.75
C GLY A 17 27.81 8.96 -1.04
N VAL A 18 27.53 8.69 0.24
CA VAL A 18 28.17 7.62 1.00
C VAL A 18 27.53 6.30 0.62
N THR A 19 28.38 5.30 0.36
CA THR A 19 27.92 3.96 0.03
C THR A 19 27.21 3.32 1.22
N LEU A 20 25.92 3.00 1.07
CA LEU A 20 25.14 2.37 2.14
C LEU A 20 25.69 0.98 2.49
N THR A 21 25.59 0.62 3.76
CA THR A 21 25.83 -0.73 4.27
C THR A 21 24.77 -1.72 3.74
N ILE A 22 25.04 -3.02 3.84
CA ILE A 22 24.10 -4.07 3.42
C ILE A 22 22.75 -3.96 4.16
N THR A 23 22.78 -3.61 5.44
CA THR A 23 21.57 -3.44 6.27
C THR A 23 20.72 -2.27 5.77
N GLU A 24 21.34 -1.12 5.53
CA GLU A 24 20.65 0.08 5.02
C GLU A 24 20.08 -0.15 3.63
N ARG A 25 20.81 -0.83 2.74
CA ARG A 25 20.32 -1.24 1.42
C ARG A 25 19.09 -2.14 1.52
N SER A 26 19.10 -3.07 2.47
CA SER A 26 17.98 -3.99 2.69
C SER A 26 16.75 -3.24 3.22
N MET A 27 16.95 -2.28 4.13
CA MET A 27 15.87 -1.42 4.63
C MET A 27 15.27 -0.57 3.51
N CYS A 28 16.11 0.07 2.69
CA CYS A 28 15.65 0.91 1.58
C CYS A 28 14.89 0.09 0.51
N PHE A 29 15.35 -1.14 0.22
CA PHE A 29 14.63 -2.08 -0.63
C PHE A 29 13.23 -2.39 -0.09
N MET A 30 13.13 -2.74 1.20
CA MET A 30 11.83 -3.04 1.84
C MET A 30 10.89 -1.82 1.82
N GLU A 31 11.43 -0.63 2.07
CA GLU A 31 10.65 0.61 2.03
C GLU A 31 10.10 0.89 0.61
N ARG A 32 10.92 0.73 -0.43
CA ARG A 32 10.49 0.87 -1.83
C ARG A 32 9.42 -0.16 -2.19
N ALA A 33 9.62 -1.41 -1.81
CA ALA A 33 8.63 -2.48 -2.05
C ALA A 33 7.29 -2.20 -1.33
N ALA A 34 7.34 -1.72 -0.09
CA ALA A 34 6.15 -1.32 0.66
C ALA A 34 5.42 -0.16 -0.02
N LYS A 35 6.14 0.92 -0.39
CA LYS A 35 5.57 2.08 -1.10
C LYS A 35 4.92 1.69 -2.43
N ALA A 36 5.59 0.85 -3.22
CA ALA A 36 5.03 0.33 -4.47
C ALA A 36 3.77 -0.50 -4.20
N SER A 37 3.76 -1.34 -3.17
CA SER A 37 2.61 -2.16 -2.80
C SER A 37 1.42 -1.33 -2.31
N MET A 38 1.67 -0.21 -1.61
CA MET A 38 0.62 0.70 -1.16
C MET A 38 -0.22 1.23 -2.33
N GLN A 39 0.38 1.49 -3.50
CA GLN A 39 -0.37 1.95 -4.68
C GLN A 39 -1.44 0.97 -5.14
N TYR A 40 -1.25 -0.33 -4.90
CA TYR A 40 -2.23 -1.38 -5.24
C TYR A 40 -3.20 -1.68 -4.10
N LEU A 41 -2.71 -1.62 -2.86
CA LEU A 41 -3.52 -1.89 -1.67
C LEU A 41 -4.50 -0.74 -1.40
N THR A 42 -4.07 0.52 -1.48
CA THR A 42 -4.89 1.68 -1.11
C THR A 42 -6.19 1.77 -1.90
N PRO A 43 -6.23 1.63 -3.25
CA PRO A 43 -7.49 1.65 -3.99
C PRO A 43 -8.45 0.53 -3.57
N THR A 44 -7.91 -0.67 -3.31
CA THR A 44 -8.72 -1.82 -2.86
C THR A 44 -9.35 -1.55 -1.49
N TRP A 45 -8.59 -0.94 -0.57
CA TRP A 45 -9.09 -0.54 0.74
C TRP A 45 -10.15 0.55 0.63
N VAL A 46 -9.90 1.60 -0.15
CA VAL A 46 -10.86 2.69 -0.39
C VAL A 46 -12.17 2.13 -0.96
N ALA A 47 -12.11 1.28 -1.98
CA ALA A 47 -13.30 0.66 -2.57
C ALA A 47 -14.12 -0.15 -1.55
N LYS A 48 -13.45 -0.90 -0.65
CA LYS A 48 -14.14 -1.63 0.43
C LYS A 48 -14.78 -0.71 1.45
N MET A 49 -14.13 0.39 1.82
CA MET A 49 -14.68 1.39 2.74
C MET A 49 -15.87 2.13 2.12
N GLU A 50 -15.80 2.50 0.85
CA GLU A 50 -16.91 3.11 0.11
C GLU A 50 -18.11 2.15 -0.01
N LEU A 51 -17.84 0.87 -0.28
CA LEU A 51 -18.88 -0.16 -0.30
C LEU A 51 -19.54 -0.32 1.07
N HIS A 52 -18.74 -0.36 2.15
CA HIS A 52 -19.27 -0.40 3.51
C HIS A 52 -20.15 0.81 3.82
N ALA A 53 -19.67 2.02 3.53
CA ALA A 53 -20.43 3.25 3.79
C ALA A 53 -21.75 3.27 3.02
N ARG A 54 -21.75 2.83 1.76
CA ARG A 54 -22.96 2.70 0.95
C ARG A 54 -23.94 1.69 1.52
N ASN A 55 -23.46 0.51 1.89
CA ASN A 55 -24.29 -0.53 2.50
C ASN A 55 -24.86 -0.08 3.85
N TRP A 56 -24.12 0.74 4.60
CA TRP A 56 -24.58 1.31 5.86
C TRP A 56 -25.76 2.25 5.64
N VAL A 57 -25.60 3.22 4.74
CA VAL A 57 -26.66 4.20 4.43
C VAL A 57 -27.92 3.51 3.94
N ASN A 58 -27.77 2.53 3.03
CA ASN A 58 -28.91 1.79 2.49
C ASN A 58 -29.60 0.94 3.56
N ALA A 59 -28.84 0.31 4.46
CA ALA A 59 -29.41 -0.49 5.55
C ALA A 59 -30.18 0.39 6.56
N GLU A 60 -29.63 1.55 6.89
CA GLU A 60 -30.28 2.55 7.75
C GLU A 60 -31.58 3.07 7.12
N GLU A 61 -31.56 3.40 5.82
CA GLU A 61 -32.76 3.82 5.07
C GLU A 61 -33.87 2.76 5.10
N ASP A 62 -33.49 1.50 4.95
CA ASP A 62 -34.39 0.35 5.00
C ASP A 62 -34.81 -0.07 6.42
N MET A 63 -34.26 0.57 7.47
CA MET A 63 -34.37 0.13 8.87
C MET A 63 -33.99 -1.35 9.07
N LYS A 64 -32.97 -1.80 8.34
CA LYS A 64 -32.43 -3.16 8.41
C LYS A 64 -31.02 -3.14 8.97
N ASP A 65 -30.62 -4.25 9.58
CA ASP A 65 -29.22 -4.44 9.93
C ASP A 65 -28.35 -4.53 8.67
N MET A 66 -27.16 -3.93 8.74
CA MET A 66 -26.18 -4.07 7.68
C MET A 66 -25.62 -5.50 7.67
N CYS A 67 -25.80 -6.17 6.54
CA CYS A 67 -25.15 -7.45 6.25
C CYS A 67 -24.13 -7.28 5.14
N TYR A 68 -22.93 -7.79 5.34
CA TYR A 68 -22.09 -8.22 4.23
C TYR A 68 -22.63 -9.60 3.85
N GLY A 69 -23.04 -9.80 2.59
CA GLY A 69 -23.65 -11.06 2.15
C GLY A 69 -22.87 -12.31 2.57
N GLU A 70 -23.56 -13.46 2.56
CA GLU A 70 -22.96 -14.78 2.88
C GLU A 70 -21.76 -15.14 1.99
#